data_AF-A0A1N7EN32-F1
#
_entry.id   AF-A0A1N7EN32-F1
#
_cell.length_a   1.000
_cell.length_b   1.000
_cell.length_c   1.000
_cell.angle_alpha   90.00
_cell.angle_beta   90.00
_cell.angle_gamma   90.00
#
_symmetry.space_group_name_H-M   'P 1'
#
loop_
_entity.id
_entity.type
_entity.pdbx_description
1 polymer ?
#
loop_
_entity_poly.entity_id
_entity_poly.type
_entity_poly.pdbx_seq_one_letter_code
_entity_poly.pdbx_strand_id
1 'polypeptide(L)'
;MTGEQIYVSHAPGDLELVQELFSTVKNFPFGVHITFEAVESGRSRRRLEGRLANSDVVVAVLTAASADSQWINQEIGYAVAKGIPVLPLYDDERCRGGFVEDVDGVTIDRQEPSVTIFNLLSRLRSELAPLGALSVPNWYVRFPCTVPDCGHPVTLEIKQDQTKLWMRSKHGKVLTASCERCESTYAFDPATIGYVRRDDGGADSDT
;
A
#
# COMPACT_ATOMS: atom_id res chain seq x y z
N MET A 1 5.92 17.54 -5.38
CA MET A 1 5.23 16.31 -4.97
C MET A 1 6.11 15.65 -3.93
N THR A 2 5.77 15.76 -2.66
CA THR A 2 6.61 15.26 -1.54
C THR A 2 5.71 14.44 -0.63
N GLY A 3 5.39 13.24 -1.09
CA GLY A 3 4.83 12.17 -0.25
C GLY A 3 5.84 11.03 -0.21
N GLU A 4 5.70 10.16 0.78
CA GLU A 4 6.59 9.03 1.01
C GLU A 4 6.65 8.12 -0.23
N GLN A 5 7.82 7.59 -0.56
CA GLN A 5 8.07 6.77 -1.74
C GLN A 5 8.27 5.31 -1.33
N ILE A 6 7.43 4.42 -1.85
CA ILE A 6 7.49 2.98 -1.62
C ILE A 6 8.00 2.31 -2.89
N TYR A 7 9.10 1.58 -2.80
CA TYR A 7 9.59 0.73 -3.88
C TYR A 7 9.13 -0.71 -3.65
N VAL A 8 8.55 -1.37 -4.65
CA VAL A 8 8.10 -2.76 -4.54
C VAL A 8 8.98 -3.65 -5.42
N SER A 9 9.83 -4.44 -4.76
CA SER A 9 10.67 -5.47 -5.37
C SER A 9 9.88 -6.78 -5.43
N HIS A 10 9.75 -7.38 -6.62
CA HIS A 10 9.01 -8.63 -6.79
C HIS A 10 9.51 -9.43 -7.99
N ALA A 11 9.18 -10.73 -8.03
CA ALA A 11 9.45 -11.53 -9.21
C ALA A 11 8.42 -11.20 -10.31
N PRO A 12 8.79 -11.31 -11.59
CA PRO A 12 7.86 -11.08 -12.71
C PRO A 12 6.53 -11.84 -12.60
N GLY A 13 6.57 -13.08 -12.10
CA GLY A 13 5.39 -13.93 -11.92
C GLY A 13 4.44 -13.47 -10.80
N ASP A 14 4.89 -12.59 -9.91
CA ASP A 14 4.11 -12.10 -8.78
C ASP A 14 3.36 -10.80 -9.09
N LEU A 15 3.46 -10.29 -10.32
CA LEU A 15 2.91 -8.98 -10.68
C LEU A 15 1.42 -8.82 -10.34
N GLU A 16 0.60 -9.82 -10.65
CA GLU A 16 -0.84 -9.77 -10.37
C GLU A 16 -1.12 -9.68 -8.87
N LEU A 17 -0.45 -10.52 -8.08
CA LEU A 17 -0.51 -10.50 -6.62
C LEU A 17 -0.07 -9.13 -6.06
N VAL A 18 1.02 -8.57 -6.57
CA VAL A 18 1.49 -7.25 -6.14
C VAL A 18 0.51 -6.16 -6.51
N GLN A 19 -0.08 -6.20 -7.70
CA GLN A 19 -1.07 -5.22 -8.12
C GLN A 19 -2.33 -5.27 -7.23
N GLU A 20 -2.77 -6.47 -6.86
CA GLU A 20 -3.89 -6.67 -5.93
C GLU A 20 -3.57 -6.09 -4.55
N LEU A 21 -2.47 -6.52 -3.92
CA LEU A 21 -2.12 -6.12 -2.56
C LEU A 21 -1.82 -4.63 -2.41
N PHE A 22 -1.26 -3.99 -3.45
CA PHE A 22 -0.94 -2.56 -3.44
C PHE A 22 -2.03 -1.68 -4.06
N SER A 23 -3.15 -2.24 -4.51
CA SER A 23 -4.25 -1.48 -5.11
C SER A 23 -4.78 -0.41 -4.14
N THR A 24 -4.91 -0.74 -2.86
CA THR A 24 -5.38 0.20 -1.82
C THR A 24 -4.28 1.12 -1.31
N VAL A 25 -3.03 0.65 -1.26
CA VAL A 25 -1.87 1.47 -0.88
C VAL A 25 -1.69 2.65 -1.84
N LYS A 26 -1.99 2.47 -3.13
CA LYS A 26 -1.96 3.55 -4.15
C LYS A 26 -2.99 4.65 -3.93
N ASN A 27 -3.99 4.46 -3.07
CA ASN A 27 -4.98 5.48 -2.74
C ASN A 27 -4.45 6.51 -1.73
N PHE A 28 -3.34 6.20 -1.06
CA PHE A 28 -2.66 7.12 -0.16
C PHE A 28 -1.79 8.10 -0.95
N PRO A 29 -1.39 9.25 -0.36
CA PRO A 29 -0.48 10.20 -0.98
C PRO A 29 0.98 9.68 -1.08
N PHE A 30 1.19 8.37 -1.20
CA PHE A 30 2.48 7.73 -1.38
C PHE A 30 2.81 7.54 -2.87
N GLY A 31 4.07 7.69 -3.23
CA GLY A 31 4.56 7.23 -4.53
C GLY A 31 4.86 5.75 -4.49
N VAL A 32 3.98 4.90 -5.03
CA VAL A 32 4.21 3.45 -5.10
C VAL A 32 4.80 3.08 -6.46
N HIS A 33 6.03 2.58 -6.47
CA HIS A 33 6.73 2.11 -7.66
C HIS A 33 6.76 0.58 -7.69
N ILE A 34 5.96 -0.02 -8.57
CA ILE A 34 5.97 -1.46 -8.84
C ILE A 34 6.77 -1.69 -10.13
N THR A 35 7.81 -2.50 -10.03
CA THR A 35 8.83 -2.63 -11.09
C THR A 35 8.48 -3.75 -12.07
N PHE A 36 8.32 -3.43 -13.36
CA PHE A 36 7.91 -4.38 -14.41
C PHE A 36 9.07 -5.16 -15.07
N GLU A 37 10.29 -5.10 -14.52
CA GLU A 37 11.52 -5.37 -15.27
C GLU A 37 11.91 -6.84 -15.45
N ALA A 38 10.98 -7.66 -15.93
CA ALA A 38 11.35 -8.94 -16.52
C ALA A 38 11.94 -8.83 -17.93
N VAL A 39 11.84 -7.67 -18.63
CA VAL A 39 11.98 -7.70 -20.12
C VAL A 39 12.94 -6.68 -20.76
N GLU A 40 13.35 -5.56 -20.15
CA GLU A 40 14.09 -4.52 -20.92
C GLU A 40 15.58 -4.34 -20.54
N SER A 41 16.40 -5.23 -21.10
CA SER A 41 17.69 -4.93 -21.75
C SER A 41 18.60 -3.83 -21.16
N GLY A 42 19.31 -4.11 -20.05
CA GLY A 42 20.65 -3.55 -19.72
C GLY A 42 20.84 -2.02 -19.55
N ARG A 43 19.92 -1.18 -20.00
CA ARG A 43 19.93 0.29 -19.86
C ARG A 43 19.23 0.77 -18.59
N SER A 44 18.56 -0.10 -17.85
CA SER A 44 17.69 0.25 -16.72
C SER A 44 18.35 0.25 -15.34
N ARG A 45 19.52 -0.39 -15.15
CA ARG A 45 20.13 -0.60 -13.83
C ARG A 45 20.37 0.69 -13.03
N ARG A 46 20.93 1.72 -13.67
CA ARG A 46 21.14 3.05 -13.04
C ARG A 46 19.83 3.78 -12.71
N ARG A 47 18.77 3.52 -13.48
CA ARG A 47 17.46 4.16 -13.27
C ARG A 47 16.72 3.53 -12.10
N LEU A 48 16.87 2.22 -11.93
CA LEU A 48 16.37 1.46 -10.79
C LEU A 48 17.10 1.82 -9.51
N GLU A 49 18.44 1.90 -9.54
CA GLU A 49 19.25 2.43 -8.43
C GLU A 49 18.76 3.82 -8.03
N GLY A 50 18.46 4.70 -9.00
CA GLY A 50 17.92 6.03 -8.74
C GLY A 50 16.54 6.01 -8.08
N ARG A 51 15.66 5.06 -8.41
CA ARG A 51 14.33 4.95 -7.78
C ARG A 51 14.42 4.34 -6.39
N LEU A 52 15.20 3.27 -6.25
CA LEU A 52 15.46 2.60 -4.98
C LEU A 52 16.12 3.56 -3.99
N ALA A 53 17.12 4.34 -4.42
CA ALA A 53 17.82 5.31 -3.58
C ALA A 53 16.95 6.47 -3.08
N ASN A 54 15.85 6.76 -3.76
CA ASN A 54 14.89 7.81 -3.37
C ASN A 54 13.64 7.23 -2.69
N SER A 55 13.64 5.94 -2.35
CA SER A 55 12.54 5.32 -1.61
C SER A 55 12.74 5.49 -0.11
N ASP A 56 11.63 5.71 0.59
CA ASP A 56 11.59 5.76 2.06
C ASP A 56 11.47 4.34 2.64
N VAL A 57 10.84 3.41 1.91
CA VAL A 57 10.70 2.00 2.26
C VAL A 57 10.76 1.13 1.00
N VAL A 58 11.42 -0.03 1.11
CA VAL A 58 11.40 -1.09 0.11
C VAL A 58 10.52 -2.23 0.61
N VAL A 59 9.48 -2.60 -0.13
CA VAL A 59 8.74 -3.84 0.13
C VAL A 59 9.27 -4.93 -0.79
N ALA A 60 9.84 -5.98 -0.19
CA ALA A 60 10.35 -7.14 -0.90
C ALA A 60 9.30 -8.25 -0.88
N VAL A 61 8.77 -8.60 -2.05
CA VAL A 61 7.76 -9.65 -2.21
C VAL A 61 8.47 -10.98 -2.44
N LEU A 62 8.43 -11.83 -1.42
CA LEU A 62 9.21 -13.04 -1.27
C LEU A 62 8.32 -14.29 -1.40
N THR A 63 8.05 -14.68 -2.64
CA THR A 63 7.41 -15.95 -2.99
C THR A 63 8.43 -16.98 -3.47
N ALA A 64 7.99 -18.22 -3.72
CA ALA A 64 8.79 -19.22 -4.43
C ALA A 64 9.36 -18.72 -5.78
N ALA A 65 8.67 -17.81 -6.49
CA ALA A 65 9.14 -17.26 -7.77
C ALA A 65 10.30 -16.26 -7.59
N SER A 66 10.46 -15.72 -6.38
CA SER A 66 11.45 -14.70 -6.03
C SER A 66 12.63 -15.23 -5.22
N ALA A 67 12.49 -16.40 -4.58
CA ALA A 67 13.44 -16.93 -3.59
C ALA A 67 14.88 -17.00 -4.12
N ASP A 68 15.05 -17.42 -5.37
CA ASP A 68 16.36 -17.53 -6.02
C ASP A 68 16.68 -16.36 -6.96
N SER A 69 15.86 -15.31 -6.94
CA SER A 69 16.07 -14.13 -7.80
C SER A 69 17.28 -13.34 -7.34
N GLN A 70 18.40 -13.50 -8.06
CA GLN A 70 19.61 -12.71 -7.85
C GLN A 70 19.31 -11.20 -7.88
N TRP A 71 18.34 -10.78 -8.69
CA TRP A 71 17.97 -9.39 -8.84
C TRP A 71 17.31 -8.84 -7.57
N ILE A 72 16.32 -9.55 -7.03
CA ILE A 72 15.61 -9.14 -5.79
C ILE A 72 16.59 -9.11 -4.63
N ASN A 73 17.48 -10.10 -4.55
CA ASN A 73 18.55 -10.12 -3.54
C ASN A 73 19.50 -8.91 -3.65
N GLN A 74 19.80 -8.44 -4.87
CA GLN A 74 20.59 -7.22 -5.08
C GLN A 74 19.85 -5.95 -4.66
N GLU A 75 18.55 -5.85 -4.96
CA GLU A 75 17.73 -4.70 -4.55
C GLU A 75 17.62 -4.62 -3.03
N ILE A 76 17.37 -5.76 -2.35
CA ILE A 76 17.37 -5.86 -0.89
C ILE A 76 18.74 -5.46 -0.34
N GLY A 77 19.82 -6.05 -0.87
CA GLY A 77 21.18 -5.75 -0.41
C GLY A 77 21.56 -4.28 -0.57
N TYR A 78 21.14 -3.65 -1.67
CA TYR A 78 21.33 -2.22 -1.88
C TYR A 78 20.56 -1.39 -0.85
N ALA A 79 19.28 -1.68 -0.64
CA ALA A 79 18.43 -0.97 0.33
C ALA A 79 19.04 -1.03 1.73
N VAL A 80 19.42 -2.22 2.18
CA VAL A 80 20.09 -2.44 3.47
C VAL A 80 21.41 -1.67 3.56
N ALA A 81 22.25 -1.73 2.52
CA ALA A 81 23.51 -0.98 2.49
C ALA A 81 23.32 0.55 2.53
N LYS A 82 22.17 1.05 2.10
CA LYS A 82 21.79 2.47 2.16
C LYS A 82 21.02 2.86 3.43
N GLY A 83 20.72 1.90 4.31
CA GLY A 83 19.91 2.14 5.49
C GLY A 83 18.44 2.42 5.18
N ILE A 84 17.95 2.01 4.01
CA ILE A 84 16.54 2.09 3.65
C ILE A 84 15.83 0.88 4.27
N PRO A 85 14.77 1.06 5.08
CA PRO A 85 13.99 -0.03 5.64
C PRO A 85 13.48 -0.98 4.55
N VAL A 86 13.67 -2.29 4.78
CA VAL A 86 13.13 -3.34 3.93
C VAL A 86 12.00 -4.04 4.69
N LEU A 87 10.80 -4.02 4.12
CA LEU A 87 9.64 -4.75 4.62
C LEU A 87 9.47 -6.04 3.80
N PRO A 88 9.77 -7.22 4.35
CA PRO A 88 9.49 -8.48 3.66
C PRO A 88 7.98 -8.78 3.66
N LEU A 89 7.45 -9.14 2.49
CA LEU A 89 6.08 -9.61 2.26
C LEU A 89 6.18 -11.01 1.65
N TYR A 90 5.86 -12.07 2.39
CA TYR A 90 6.30 -13.42 2.05
C TYR A 90 5.18 -14.46 2.17
N ASP A 91 5.15 -15.49 1.32
CA ASP A 91 4.13 -16.56 1.40
C ASP A 91 4.57 -17.78 2.22
N ASP A 92 5.88 -17.95 2.46
CA ASP A 92 6.47 -18.97 3.31
C ASP A 92 7.67 -18.39 4.09
N GLU A 93 7.81 -18.71 5.37
CA GLU A 93 8.93 -18.23 6.20
C GLU A 93 10.30 -18.59 5.60
N ARG A 94 10.39 -19.72 4.88
CA ARG A 94 11.63 -20.16 4.22
C ARG A 94 12.07 -19.23 3.09
N CYS A 95 11.18 -18.37 2.58
CA CYS A 95 11.52 -17.37 1.57
C CYS A 95 12.23 -16.15 2.17
N ARG A 96 12.25 -15.97 3.50
CA ARG A 96 12.95 -14.88 4.20
C ARG A 96 14.42 -15.20 4.45
N GLY A 97 15.18 -15.42 3.38
CA GLY A 97 16.62 -15.67 3.48
C GLY A 97 17.47 -14.40 3.56
N GLY A 98 18.70 -14.54 4.05
CA GLY A 98 19.75 -13.52 3.90
C GLY A 98 19.48 -12.24 4.70
N PHE A 99 19.51 -11.08 4.04
CA PHE A 99 19.44 -9.78 4.72
C PHE A 99 18.10 -9.47 5.40
N VAL A 100 17.08 -10.29 5.20
CA VAL A 100 15.71 -10.10 5.74
C VAL A 100 15.26 -11.25 6.65
N GLU A 101 16.18 -12.15 7.02
CA GLU A 101 15.88 -13.29 7.90
C GLU A 101 15.34 -12.82 9.25
N ASP A 102 16.01 -11.88 9.90
CA ASP A 102 15.64 -11.33 11.21
C ASP A 102 14.68 -10.12 11.14
N VAL A 103 14.15 -9.79 9.97
CA VAL A 103 13.28 -8.61 9.79
C VAL A 103 11.82 -9.02 9.83
N ASP A 104 11.08 -8.50 10.81
CA ASP A 104 9.62 -8.68 10.89
C ASP A 104 8.93 -8.26 9.59
N GLY A 105 8.19 -9.19 8.99
CA GLY A 105 7.47 -8.98 7.74
C GLY A 105 5.98 -9.15 7.85
N VAL A 106 5.35 -9.26 6.69
CA VAL A 106 3.93 -9.59 6.53
C VAL A 106 3.81 -10.90 5.78
N THR A 107 3.11 -11.87 6.37
CA THR A 107 2.77 -13.12 5.68
C THR A 107 1.65 -12.87 4.67
N ILE A 108 1.81 -13.40 3.47
CA ILE A 108 0.82 -13.38 2.40
C ILE A 108 -0.14 -14.53 2.61
N ASP A 109 -1.36 -14.20 3.04
CA ASP A 109 -2.49 -15.11 3.00
C ASP A 109 -3.30 -14.86 1.73
N ARG A 110 -3.24 -15.81 0.79
CA ARG A 110 -3.98 -15.77 -0.48
C ARG A 110 -5.46 -16.12 -0.31
N GLN A 111 -5.84 -16.79 0.78
CA GLN A 111 -7.24 -17.11 1.08
C GLN A 111 -7.92 -15.93 1.80
N GLU A 112 -7.14 -15.12 2.53
CA GLU A 112 -7.61 -13.89 3.16
C GLU A 112 -6.79 -12.64 2.76
N PRO A 113 -6.86 -12.17 1.48
CA PRO A 113 -6.11 -11.00 1.02
C PRO A 113 -6.34 -9.74 1.86
N SER A 114 -7.56 -9.56 2.40
CA SER A 114 -7.88 -8.44 3.28
C SER A 114 -7.04 -8.40 4.55
N VAL A 115 -6.70 -9.56 5.13
CA VAL A 115 -5.80 -9.66 6.29
C VAL A 115 -4.39 -9.24 5.87
N THR A 116 -3.92 -9.73 4.73
CA THR A 116 -2.60 -9.38 4.17
C THR A 116 -2.50 -7.87 3.93
N ILE A 117 -3.49 -7.27 3.27
CA ILE A 117 -3.54 -5.82 3.00
C ILE A 117 -3.57 -5.04 4.32
N PHE A 118 -4.38 -5.46 5.29
CA PHE A 118 -4.44 -4.83 6.60
C PHE A 118 -3.08 -4.83 7.31
N ASN A 119 -2.39 -5.98 7.33
CA ASN A 119 -1.08 -6.12 7.95
C ASN A 119 -0.01 -5.31 7.19
N LEU A 120 -0.06 -5.28 5.86
CA LEU A 120 0.79 -4.45 5.02
C LEU A 120 0.61 -2.96 5.35
N LEU A 121 -0.62 -2.46 5.39
CA LEU A 121 -0.92 -1.08 5.77
C LEU A 121 -0.47 -0.79 7.21
N SER A 122 -0.65 -1.74 8.13
CA SER A 122 -0.17 -1.63 9.52
C SER A 122 1.34 -1.41 9.57
N ARG A 123 2.09 -2.23 8.82
CA ARG A 123 3.54 -2.18 8.87
C ARG A 123 4.08 -0.97 8.13
N LEU A 124 3.54 -0.64 6.95
CA LEU A 124 3.86 0.61 6.25
C LEU A 124 3.59 1.84 7.12
N ARG A 125 2.49 1.84 7.89
CA ARG A 125 2.21 2.93 8.84
C ARG A 125 3.26 3.04 9.94
N SER A 126 3.80 1.93 10.41
CA SER A 126 4.85 1.93 11.42
C SER A 126 6.18 2.42 10.85
N GLU A 127 6.55 1.99 9.64
CA GLU A 127 7.81 2.37 8.99
C GLU A 127 7.80 3.83 8.50
N LEU A 128 6.64 4.30 8.02
CA LEU A 128 6.45 5.66 7.52
C LEU A 128 5.92 6.63 8.59
N ALA A 129 5.65 6.15 9.81
CA ALA A 129 5.27 7.03 10.90
C ALA A 129 6.40 8.03 11.13
N PRO A 130 6.09 9.33 11.25
CA PRO A 130 7.13 10.32 11.31
C PRO A 130 7.98 10.19 12.58
N LEU A 131 9.29 10.40 12.40
CA LEU A 131 10.25 10.57 13.48
C LEU A 131 10.06 11.96 14.13
N GLY A 132 8.99 12.17 14.91
CA GLY A 132 8.87 13.39 15.74
C GLY A 132 7.46 13.85 16.12
N ALA A 133 7.40 14.70 17.15
CA ALA A 133 6.17 15.12 17.85
C ALA A 133 5.26 16.12 17.10
N LEU A 134 5.56 16.48 15.85
CA LEU A 134 4.88 17.61 15.16
C LEU A 134 4.12 17.23 13.87
N SER A 135 4.15 15.96 13.48
CA SER A 135 3.53 15.50 12.24
C SER A 135 2.38 14.58 12.56
N VAL A 136 1.18 15.10 12.33
CA VAL A 136 -0.04 14.31 12.22
C VAL A 136 0.21 13.28 11.11
N PRO A 137 -0.05 11.98 11.30
CA PRO A 137 0.15 11.02 10.22
C PRO A 137 -0.67 11.45 8.99
N ASN A 138 0.00 11.62 7.85
CA ASN A 138 -0.60 11.92 6.52
C ASN A 138 -1.37 10.70 5.98
N TRP A 139 -2.19 10.08 6.81
CA TRP A 139 -2.99 8.91 6.49
C TRP A 139 -4.39 9.39 6.12
N TYR A 140 -4.51 9.87 4.89
CA TYR A 140 -5.77 10.22 4.28
C TYR A 140 -5.80 9.65 2.85
N VAL A 141 -7.01 9.45 2.34
CA VAL A 141 -7.24 9.12 0.93
C VAL A 141 -7.96 10.29 0.30
N ARG A 142 -7.43 10.81 -0.81
CA ARG A 142 -8.05 11.91 -1.56
C ARG A 142 -8.34 11.46 -2.99
N PHE A 143 -9.58 11.62 -3.42
CA PHE A 143 -10.05 11.19 -4.73
C PHE A 143 -11.04 12.20 -5.31
N PRO A 144 -11.18 12.30 -6.64
CA PRO A 144 -12.23 13.10 -7.24
C PRO A 144 -13.59 12.43 -7.01
N CYS A 145 -14.62 13.21 -6.66
CA CYS A 145 -15.99 12.74 -6.60
C CYS A 145 -16.39 12.12 -7.95
N THR A 146 -16.88 10.88 -7.89
CA THR A 146 -17.28 10.05 -9.02
C THR A 146 -18.73 10.27 -9.46
N VAL A 147 -19.47 11.16 -8.81
CA VAL A 147 -20.78 11.61 -9.29
C VAL A 147 -20.58 12.35 -10.62
N PRO A 148 -21.36 12.06 -11.68
CA PRO A 148 -21.28 12.76 -12.96
C PRO A 148 -21.26 14.28 -12.77
N ASP A 149 -20.37 14.96 -13.50
CA ASP A 149 -20.20 16.42 -13.51
C ASP A 149 -19.80 17.10 -12.18
N CYS A 150 -19.58 16.33 -11.10
CA CYS A 150 -19.13 16.88 -9.83
C CYS A 150 -17.61 17.08 -9.78
N GLY A 151 -16.84 15.99 -9.87
CA GLY A 151 -15.37 15.99 -9.86
C GLY A 151 -14.70 16.61 -8.62
N HIS A 152 -15.48 17.08 -7.63
CA HIS A 152 -14.97 17.78 -6.47
C HIS A 152 -14.12 16.85 -5.59
N PRO A 153 -12.95 17.28 -5.08
CA PRO A 153 -12.12 16.42 -4.26
C PRO A 153 -12.83 15.99 -2.97
N VAL A 154 -12.84 14.70 -2.70
CA VAL A 154 -13.30 14.10 -1.45
C VAL A 154 -12.09 13.62 -0.67
N THR A 155 -12.06 13.87 0.63
CA THR A 155 -10.97 13.46 1.52
C THR A 155 -11.51 12.55 2.62
N LEU A 156 -11.00 11.33 2.69
CA LEU A 156 -11.20 10.41 3.80
C LEU A 156 -10.02 10.54 4.76
N GLU A 157 -10.25 11.15 5.93
CA GLU A 157 -9.23 11.23 6.99
C GLU A 157 -9.20 9.95 7.83
N ILE A 158 -8.03 9.31 7.96
CA ILE A 158 -7.85 8.06 8.72
C ILE A 158 -7.20 8.37 10.07
N LYS A 159 -8.00 8.93 10.97
CA LYS A 159 -7.56 9.33 12.33
C LYS A 159 -7.34 8.16 13.27
N GLN A 160 -8.01 7.03 13.02
CA GLN A 160 -7.96 5.87 13.90
C GLN A 160 -6.65 5.10 13.68
N ASP A 161 -6.12 4.52 14.76
CA ASP A 161 -5.05 3.53 14.67
C ASP A 161 -5.54 2.25 14.00
N GLN A 162 -4.59 1.44 13.55
CA GLN A 162 -4.86 0.26 12.73
C GLN A 162 -5.63 -0.83 13.51
N THR A 163 -5.39 -0.99 14.81
CA THR A 163 -6.14 -1.93 15.66
C THR A 163 -7.63 -1.56 15.75
N LYS A 164 -7.94 -0.27 15.93
CA LYS A 164 -9.34 0.21 15.92
C LYS A 164 -10.00 0.04 14.57
N LEU A 165 -9.26 0.26 13.48
CA LEU A 165 -9.76 0.02 12.12
C LEU A 165 -10.11 -1.47 11.93
N TRP A 166 -9.26 -2.40 12.37
CA TRP A 166 -9.55 -3.83 12.31
C TRP A 166 -10.83 -4.21 13.04
N MET A 167 -10.96 -3.79 14.30
CA MET A 167 -12.16 -4.07 15.10
C MET A 167 -13.42 -3.51 14.42
N ARG A 168 -13.33 -2.31 13.84
CA ARG A 168 -14.44 -1.67 13.12
C ARG A 168 -14.86 -2.49 11.90
N SER A 169 -13.91 -2.98 11.09
CA SER A 169 -14.18 -3.88 9.95
C SER A 169 -14.82 -5.20 10.41
N LYS A 170 -14.30 -5.85 11.46
CA LYS A 170 -14.90 -7.07 12.04
C LYS A 170 -16.34 -6.87 12.54
N HIS A 171 -16.70 -5.66 12.96
CA HIS A 171 -18.08 -5.30 13.34
C HIS A 171 -18.95 -4.84 12.16
N GLY A 172 -18.47 -4.93 10.91
CA GLY A 172 -19.22 -4.52 9.72
C GLY A 172 -19.45 -3.01 9.62
N LYS A 173 -18.69 -2.20 10.38
CA LYS A 173 -18.82 -0.74 10.37
C LYS A 173 -17.88 -0.16 9.32
N VAL A 174 -18.40 0.65 8.41
CA VAL A 174 -17.59 1.30 7.37
C VAL A 174 -16.95 2.61 7.85
N LEU A 175 -15.88 3.03 7.19
CA LEU A 175 -15.44 4.42 7.17
C LEU A 175 -16.26 5.20 6.15
N THR A 176 -16.49 6.49 6.37
CA THR A 176 -17.23 7.32 5.43
C THR A 176 -16.55 8.66 5.17
N ALA A 177 -16.70 9.16 3.95
CA ALA A 177 -16.32 10.51 3.55
C ALA A 177 -17.37 11.06 2.59
N SER A 178 -17.79 12.30 2.77
CA SER A 178 -18.86 12.93 1.98
C SER A 178 -18.28 14.00 1.07
N CYS A 179 -18.84 14.13 -0.13
CA CYS A 179 -18.49 15.22 -1.04
C CYS A 179 -19.15 16.51 -0.56
N GLU A 180 -18.36 17.56 -0.31
CA GLU A 180 -18.87 18.87 0.13
C GLU A 180 -19.75 19.57 -0.93
N ARG A 181 -19.68 19.12 -2.20
CA ARG A 181 -20.41 19.75 -3.32
C ARG A 181 -21.75 19.09 -3.64
N CYS A 182 -21.81 17.76 -3.67
CA CYS A 182 -23.01 17.01 -4.07
C CYS A 182 -23.53 16.07 -2.98
N GLU A 183 -22.95 16.14 -1.78
CA GLU A 183 -23.40 15.46 -0.55
C GLU A 183 -23.39 13.92 -0.61
N SER A 184 -23.01 13.33 -1.75
CA SER A 184 -22.80 11.89 -1.91
C SER A 184 -21.78 11.40 -0.89
N THR A 185 -22.12 10.31 -0.22
CA THR A 185 -21.30 9.71 0.84
C THR A 185 -20.67 8.42 0.35
N TYR A 186 -19.36 8.33 0.48
CA TYR A 186 -18.56 7.17 0.10
C TYR A 186 -18.26 6.33 1.33
N ALA A 187 -18.45 5.02 1.22
CA ALA A 187 -18.16 4.06 2.26
C ALA A 187 -16.95 3.19 1.90
N PHE A 188 -16.08 2.97 2.87
CA PHE A 188 -14.84 2.21 2.73
C PHE A 188 -14.74 1.13 3.81
N ASP A 189 -14.14 0.00 3.47
CA ASP A 189 -13.78 -1.02 4.45
C ASP A 189 -12.63 -0.48 5.32
N PRO A 190 -12.77 -0.46 6.65
CA PRO A 190 -11.73 0.13 7.50
C PRO A 190 -10.39 -0.64 7.50
N ALA A 191 -10.40 -1.95 7.26
CA ALA A 191 -9.19 -2.77 7.35
C ALA A 191 -8.29 -2.58 6.12
N THR A 192 -8.90 -2.52 4.95
CA THR A 192 -8.23 -2.45 3.65
C THR A 192 -8.21 -1.06 3.05
N ILE A 193 -9.11 -0.18 3.51
CA ILE A 193 -9.41 1.12 2.88
C ILE A 193 -9.96 0.94 1.44
N GLY A 194 -10.45 -0.27 1.12
CA GLY A 194 -11.12 -0.56 -0.13
C GLY A 194 -12.48 0.14 -0.21
N TYR A 195 -12.82 0.65 -1.39
CA TYR A 195 -14.16 1.20 -1.65
C TYR A 195 -15.21 0.09 -1.54
N VAL A 196 -16.30 0.38 -0.82
CA VAL A 196 -17.42 -0.56 -0.63
C VAL A 196 -18.63 -0.10 -1.43
N ARG A 197 -19.07 1.15 -1.22
CA ARG A 197 -20.24 1.72 -1.90
C ARG A 197 -20.25 3.24 -1.85
N ARG A 198 -21.14 3.84 -2.63
CA ARG A 198 -21.47 5.26 -2.62
C ARG A 198 -22.98 5.39 -2.49
N ASP A 199 -23.40 6.21 -1.55
CA ASP A 199 -24.79 6.57 -1.33
C ASP A 199 -24.96 8.01 -1.84
N ASP A 200 -25.75 8.19 -2.91
CA ASP A 200 -25.94 9.50 -3.54
C ASP A 200 -26.87 10.36 -2.68
N GLY A 201 -26.47 11.61 -2.40
CA GLY A 201 -27.16 12.54 -1.48
C GLY A 201 -28.51 13.07 -1.98
N GLY A 202 -29.17 12.36 -2.90
CA GLY A 202 -30.41 12.79 -3.52
C GLY A 202 -30.95 11.76 -4.51
N ALA A 203 -31.58 10.70 -3.99
CA ALA A 203 -32.51 9.87 -4.73
C ALA A 203 -33.53 9.21 -3.77
N ASP A 204 -34.16 10.04 -2.93
CA ASP A 204 -35.56 9.85 -2.53
C ASP A 204 -36.32 11.04 -3.08
N SER A 205 -36.70 10.95 -4.35
CA SER A 205 -37.89 11.62 -4.86
C SER A 205 -38.82 10.51 -5.36
N ASP A 206 -39.66 10.08 -4.42
CA ASP A 206 -40.96 9.45 -4.56
C ASP A 206 -41.54 9.31 -5.99
N THR A 207 -42.02 8.08 -6.26
CA THR A 207 -43.12 7.67 -7.18
C THR A 207 -42.91 7.68 -8.70
#